data_AF-A0A8T7HSF0-F1
#
_entry.id   AF-A0A8T7HSF0-F1
#
_cell.length_a   1.000
_cell.length_b   1.000
_cell.length_c   1.000
_cell.angle_alpha   90.00
_cell.angle_beta   90.00
_cell.angle_gamma   90.00
#
_symmetry.space_group_name_H-M   'P 1'
#
loop_
_entity.id
_entity.type
_entity.pdbx_description
1 polymer ?
#
loop_
_entity_poly.entity_id
_entity_poly.type
_entity_poly.pdbx_seq_one_letter_code
_entity_poly.pdbx_strand_id
1 'polypeptide(L)' 'MSGIIKKFIMFVVGGLVVFSLGYTLNSHLDAQEIKNNAEMALSECGKGNVKSVTLTGFECHKL' A
#
# COMPACT_ATOMS: atom_id res chain seq x y z
N MET A 1 14.07 -38.86 4.91
CA MET A 1 13.34 -37.60 5.24
C MET A 1 11.88 -37.94 5.50
N SER A 2 11.39 -37.73 6.72
CA SER A 2 10.06 -38.16 7.17
C SER A 2 8.90 -37.48 6.42
N GLY A 3 7.88 -38.26 6.05
CA GLY A 3 6.72 -37.80 5.27
C GLY A 3 5.85 -36.71 5.93
N ILE A 4 6.04 -36.45 7.23
CA ILE A 4 5.36 -35.39 7.97
C ILE A 4 5.85 -34.00 7.52
N ILE A 5 7.16 -33.87 7.27
CA ILE A 5 7.78 -32.60 6.86
C ILE A 5 7.24 -32.18 5.48
N LYS A 6 6.99 -33.15 4.59
CA LYS A 6 6.46 -32.90 3.25
C LYS A 6 5.02 -32.35 3.28
N LYS A 7 4.19 -32.84 4.21
CA LYS A 7 2.81 -32.33 4.41
C LYS A 7 2.81 -30.92 5.00
N PHE A 8 3.74 -30.63 5.91
CA PHE A 8 3.85 -29.32 6.54
C PHE A 8 4.27 -28.23 5.54
N ILE A 9 5.26 -28.51 4.69
CA ILE A 9 5.70 -27.58 3.63
C ILE A 9 4.55 -27.27 2.66
N MET A 10 3.77 -28.28 2.29
CA MET A 10 2.65 -28.09 1.35
C MET A 10 1.53 -27.22 1.94
N PHE A 11 1.29 -27.29 3.24
CA PHE A 11 0.36 -26.42 3.95
C PHE A 11 0.86 -24.98 4.05
N VAL A 12 2.15 -24.78 4.34
CA VAL A 12 2.75 -23.44 4.48
C VAL A 12 2.76 -22.71 3.13
N VAL A 13 3.13 -23.40 2.05
CA VAL A 13 3.14 -22.80 0.70
C VAL A 13 1.72 -22.44 0.24
N GLY A 14 0.73 -23.30 0.51
CA GLY A 14 -0.67 -23.00 0.20
C GLY A 14 -1.20 -21.79 0.97
N GLY A 15 -0.86 -21.67 2.27
CA GLY A 15 -1.23 -20.53 3.09
C GLY A 15 -0.58 -19.22 2.63
N LEU A 16 0.68 -19.26 2.18
CA LEU A 16 1.43 -18.08 1.75
C LEU A 16 0.80 -17.42 0.51
N VAL A 17 0.32 -18.22 -0.45
CA VAL A 17 -0.30 -17.71 -1.69
C VAL A 17 -1.59 -16.95 -1.39
N VAL A 18 -2.43 -17.47 -0.50
CA VAL A 18 -3.68 -16.80 -0.09
C VAL A 18 -3.39 -15.51 0.66
N PHE A 19 -2.37 -15.50 1.51
CA PHE A 19 -1.95 -14.31 2.25
C PHE A 19 -1.41 -13.21 1.32
N SER A 20 -0.70 -13.59 0.25
CA SER A 20 -0.13 -12.66 -0.73
C SER A 20 -1.22 -11.97 -1.56
N LEU A 21 -2.23 -12.72 -2.01
CA LEU A 21 -3.38 -12.19 -2.76
C LEU A 21 -4.24 -11.25 -1.92
N GLY A 22 -4.43 -11.54 -0.63
CA GLY A 22 -5.18 -10.68 0.29
C GLY A 22 -4.52 -9.33 0.58
N TYR A 23 -3.18 -9.28 0.58
CA TYR A 23 -2.43 -8.04 0.77
C TYR A 23 -2.43 -7.15 -0.47
N THR A 24 -2.32 -7.72 -1.67
CA THR A 24 -2.28 -6.93 -2.91
C THR A 24 -3.59 -6.18 -3.19
N LEU A 25 -4.74 -6.75 -2.82
CA LEU A 25 -6.05 -6.14 -3.06
C LEU A 25 -6.34 -4.92 -2.17
N ASN A 26 -5.87 -4.93 -0.92
CA ASN A 26 -6.08 -3.80 0.00
C ASN A 26 -5.11 -2.65 -0.30
N SER A 27 -3.84 -2.94 -0.61
CA SER A 27 -2.83 -1.90 -0.83
C SER A 27 -3.01 -1.08 -2.13
N HIS A 28 -3.80 -1.57 -3.10
CA HIS A 28 -3.96 -0.87 -4.38
C HIS A 28 -4.90 0.35 -4.29
N LEU A 29 -5.89 0.30 -3.40
CA LEU A 29 -6.84 1.39 -3.20
C LEU A 29 -6.19 2.56 -2.46
N ASP A 30 -5.46 2.29 -1.38
CA ASP A 30 -4.76 3.33 -0.61
C ASP A 30 -3.68 4.05 -1.44
N ALA A 31 -2.92 3.30 -2.24
CA ALA A 31 -1.83 3.89 -3.03
C ALA A 31 -2.34 4.84 -4.12
N GLN A 32 -3.50 4.56 -4.70
CA GLN A 32 -4.05 5.36 -5.80
C GLN A 32 -4.65 6.67 -5.32
N GLU A 33 -5.35 6.66 -4.19
CA GLU A 33 -5.95 7.86 -3.59
C GLU A 33 -4.88 8.81 -3.05
N ILE A 34 -3.86 8.27 -2.37
CA ILE A 34 -2.70 9.07 -1.93
C ILE A 34 -1.96 9.68 -3.12
N LYS A 35 -1.78 8.93 -4.21
CA LYS A 35 -1.11 9.44 -5.40
C LYS A 35 -1.90 10.59 -6.03
N ASN A 36 -3.22 10.45 -6.14
CA ASN A 36 -4.07 11.48 -6.74
C ASN A 36 -4.09 12.76 -5.88
N ASN A 37 -4.18 12.61 -4.55
CA ASN A 37 -4.08 13.73 -3.62
C ASN A 37 -2.70 14.38 -3.62
N ALA A 38 -1.62 13.60 -3.82
CA ALA A 38 -0.27 14.14 -3.93
C ALA A 38 -0.08 14.96 -5.21
N GLU A 39 -0.60 14.50 -6.34
CA GLU A 39 -0.58 15.25 -7.60
C GLU A 39 -1.39 16.56 -7.47
N MET A 40 -2.54 16.51 -6.81
CA MET A 40 -3.35 17.69 -6.52
C MET A 40 -2.63 18.66 -5.57
N ALA A 41 -2.01 18.16 -4.51
CA ALA A 41 -1.20 18.96 -3.59
C ALA A 41 -0.03 19.66 -4.29
N LEU A 42 0.66 18.95 -5.19
CA LEU A 42 1.74 19.53 -5.98
C LEU A 42 1.24 20.62 -6.94
N SER A 43 0.03 20.46 -7.48
CA SER A 43 -0.60 21.44 -8.36
C SER A 43 -1.09 22.67 -7.61
N GLU A 44 -1.67 22.51 -6.42
CA GLU A 44 -2.23 23.63 -5.64
C GLU A 44 -1.18 24.34 -4.78
N CYS A 45 -0.35 23.59 -4.04
CA CYS A 45 0.66 24.17 -3.15
C CYS A 45 1.94 24.55 -3.90
N GLY A 46 2.24 23.89 -5.03
CA GLY A 46 3.51 23.97 -5.73
C GLY A 46 4.57 23.00 -5.20
N LYS A 47 5.53 22.64 -6.06
CA LYS A 47 6.66 21.76 -5.70
C LYS A 47 7.46 22.35 -4.53
N GLY A 48 7.54 21.60 -3.43
CA GLY A 48 8.29 21.99 -2.24
C GLY A 48 7.47 22.72 -1.17
N ASN A 49 6.21 23.06 -1.46
CA ASN A 49 5.30 23.72 -0.50
C ASN A 49 4.21 22.77 0.03
N VAL A 50 4.28 21.49 -0.30
CA VAL A 50 3.38 20.45 0.25
C VAL A 50 3.92 20.02 1.61
N LYS A 51 3.14 20.22 2.67
CA LYS A 51 3.51 19.88 4.05
C LYS A 51 3.17 18.44 4.38
N SER A 52 1.99 17.98 3.98
CA SER A 52 1.55 16.59 4.18
C SER A 52 0.50 16.21 3.14
N VAL A 53 0.48 14.93 2.77
CA VAL A 53 -0.56 14.34 1.91
C VAL A 53 -1.12 13.14 2.65
N THR A 54 -2.44 13.09 2.77
CA THR A 54 -3.21 12.03 3.42
C THR A 54 -4.24 11.45 2.46
N LEU A 55 -4.82 10.31 2.82
CA LEU A 55 -5.90 9.67 2.05
C LEU A 55 -7.08 10.62 1.83
N THR A 56 -7.41 11.46 2.82
CA THR A 56 -8.57 12.35 2.77
C THR A 56 -8.26 13.77 2.26
N GLY A 57 -7.02 14.08 1.87
CA GLY A 57 -6.64 15.40 1.36
C GLY A 57 -5.17 15.77 1.60
N PHE A 58 -4.81 17.03 1.40
CA PHE A 58 -3.44 17.53 1.53
C PHE A 58 -3.37 18.87 2.27
N GLU A 59 -2.24 19.12 2.94
CA GLU A 59 -1.93 20.42 3.55
C GLU A 59 -0.76 21.08 2.81
N CYS A 60 -0.93 22.36 2.46
CA CYS A 60 0.16 23.21 2.03
C CYS A 60 0.90 23.80 3.26
N HIS A 61 2.18 24.12 3.10
CA HIS A 61 2.88 25.01 4.01
C HIS A 61 2.13 26.36 4.01
N LYS A 62 1.67 26.81 5.18
CA LYS A 62 1.13 28.16 5.33
C LYS A 62 2.26 29.15 5.02
N LEU A 63 2.06 29.96 3.98
CA LEU A 63 2.83 31.19 3.73
C LEU A 63 2.71 32.12 4.94
#